data_AF-A0A9D8MTD0-F1
#
_entry.id   AF-A0A9D8MTD0-F1
#
_cell.length_a   1.000
_cell.length_b   1.000
_cell.length_c   1.000
_cell.angle_alpha   90.00
_cell.angle_beta   90.00
_cell.angle_gamma   90.00
#
_symmetry.space_group_name_H-M   'P 1'
#
loop_
_entity.id
_entity.type
_entity.pdbx_description
1 polymer ?
#
loop_
_entity_poly.entity_id
_entity_poly.type
_entity_poly.pdbx_seq_one_letter_code
_entity_poly.pdbx_strand_id
1 'polypeptide(L)'
;MRYFLLFSLFCFLPFSRARAQGDLTHEVEADTLRWPVPHPDASWKLEYLPHNNANHNVYVYKDKLYDGLFTRTLGWNGGDGVQTTALPDGNVFWSFNDSFYGKATNNPTRIRQSCNFPRNTIMVQTPGDDGLPGTKTTNLKWLADFVQRTNSSGSGYYHARTHLRHPKGEKTDAQIRNGEIDQTYLYWAGDGTVVDGQLQVLWAGVYNGTENLMQSDNRALAIYSLEGKPGSSTYLKLLSVDHNFFEKDPIGYGQTLWEDEDGHTYLYACNQFKKNPDDALNTSSPVVARSQTHDLRSPWEYYVADANGNFHWQSTYPTTTEVNRSAISSRSVSTAWVFKEDDWYYMTAQGYVFGKQLYIMRSRNP
;
A
#
# COMPACT_ATOMS: atom_id res chain seq x y z
N MET A 1 -14.80 13.81 3.08
CA MET A 1 -15.07 12.45 3.58
C MET A 1 -14.47 11.47 2.60
N ARG A 2 -13.22 11.03 2.84
CA ARG A 2 -12.52 10.04 2.04
C ARG A 2 -12.51 8.72 2.84
N TYR A 3 -12.89 7.63 2.20
CA TYR A 3 -12.85 6.29 2.81
C TYR A 3 -11.41 5.77 2.74
N PHE A 4 -10.75 5.59 3.87
CA PHE A 4 -9.48 4.87 3.97
C PHE A 4 -9.76 3.37 4.19
N LEU A 5 -9.40 2.52 3.22
CA LEU A 5 -9.39 1.06 3.38
C LEU A 5 -7.95 0.59 3.46
N LEU A 6 -7.46 0.41 4.69
CA LEU A 6 -6.15 -0.18 4.95
C LEU A 6 -6.27 -1.71 5.00
N PHE A 7 -5.59 -2.42 4.09
CA PHE A 7 -5.38 -3.87 4.14
C PHE A 7 -4.04 -4.18 4.85
N SER A 8 -3.92 -3.83 6.12
CA SER A 8 -4.10 -4.79 7.22
C SER A 8 -5.28 -4.38 8.07
N LEU A 9 -6.47 -4.84 7.66
CA LEU A 9 -7.76 -4.73 8.32
C LEU A 9 -7.92 -3.68 9.44
N PHE A 10 -8.02 -2.41 9.08
CA PHE A 10 -8.65 -1.40 9.93
C PHE A 10 -9.47 -0.43 9.06
N CYS A 11 -10.79 -0.66 9.00
CA CYS A 11 -11.74 0.38 8.62
C CYS A 11 -12.02 1.22 9.87
N PHE A 12 -11.62 2.48 9.88
CA PHE A 12 -12.21 3.44 10.81
C PHE A 12 -13.61 3.80 10.30
N LEU A 13 -14.64 3.35 11.02
CA LEU A 13 -16.01 3.74 10.73
C LEU A 13 -16.21 5.22 11.09
N PRO A 14 -16.79 6.05 10.22
CA PRO A 14 -17.21 7.39 10.60
C PRO A 14 -18.41 7.28 11.54
N PHE A 15 -18.20 7.46 12.84
CA PHE A 15 -19.31 7.65 13.77
C PHE A 15 -19.86 9.06 13.63
N SER A 16 -21.17 9.17 13.42
CA SER A 16 -21.92 10.43 13.51
C SER A 16 -21.69 11.06 14.89
N ARG A 17 -21.27 12.34 14.91
CA ARG A 17 -21.06 13.17 16.10
C ARG A 17 -22.17 13.00 17.14
N ALA A 18 -21.82 12.38 18.27
CA ALA A 18 -22.43 12.72 19.56
C ALA A 18 -21.51 13.75 20.23
N ARG A 19 -21.90 15.03 20.16
CA ARG A 19 -21.17 16.16 20.73
C ARG A 19 -21.34 16.11 22.27
N ALA A 20 -20.38 15.54 22.98
CA ALA A 20 -20.25 15.79 24.41
C ALA A 20 -19.54 17.14 24.59
N GLN A 21 -20.30 18.22 24.78
CA GLN A 21 -19.77 19.45 25.35
C GLN A 21 -19.43 19.15 26.82
N GLY A 22 -18.14 19.10 27.14
CA GLY A 22 -17.63 19.00 28.49
C GLY A 22 -16.19 19.49 28.51
N ASP A 23 -15.96 20.58 29.23
CA ASP A 23 -14.66 21.20 29.47
C ASP A 23 -13.70 20.17 30.11
N LEU A 24 -12.68 19.72 29.37
CA LEU A 24 -11.72 18.72 29.86
C LEU A 24 -10.51 19.42 30.50
N THR A 25 -10.71 20.01 31.68
CA THR A 25 -9.63 20.46 32.58
C THR A 25 -9.33 19.47 33.70
N HIS A 26 -9.62 18.19 33.53
CA HIS A 26 -9.25 17.16 34.50
C HIS A 26 -8.75 15.89 33.80
N GLU A 27 -7.55 15.45 34.18
CA GLU A 27 -7.05 14.10 33.95
C GLU A 27 -8.03 13.11 34.62
N VAL A 28 -9.04 12.69 33.88
CA VAL A 28 -9.84 11.52 34.25
C VAL A 28 -8.99 10.31 33.89
N GLU A 29 -8.69 9.49 34.89
CA GLU A 29 -8.03 8.18 34.74
C GLU A 29 -8.66 7.41 33.57
N ALA A 30 -7.94 7.36 32.45
CA ALA A 30 -8.40 6.77 31.20
C ALA A 30 -8.74 5.26 31.32
N ASP A 31 -8.33 4.61 32.41
CA ASP A 31 -8.51 3.18 32.66
C ASP A 31 -9.93 2.77 33.09
N THR A 32 -10.84 3.72 33.37
CA THR A 32 -12.24 3.40 33.74
C THR A 32 -13.26 3.64 32.63
N LEU A 33 -12.89 4.37 31.57
CA LEU A 33 -13.80 4.69 30.47
C LEU A 33 -13.95 3.47 29.55
N ARG A 34 -15.12 2.82 29.58
CA ARG A 34 -15.47 1.75 28.62
C ARG A 34 -16.30 2.33 27.49
N TRP A 35 -15.77 2.24 26.27
CA TRP A 35 -16.51 2.62 25.08
C TRP A 35 -17.58 1.57 24.78
N PRO A 36 -18.77 1.97 24.30
CA PRO A 36 -19.81 1.02 23.90
C PRO A 36 -19.26 0.01 22.88
N VAL A 37 -19.68 -1.24 23.00
CA VAL A 37 -19.34 -2.27 22.01
C VAL A 37 -19.94 -1.85 20.67
N PRO A 38 -19.16 -1.80 19.58
CA PRO A 38 -19.69 -1.50 18.26
C PRO A 38 -20.71 -2.54 17.83
N HIS A 39 -21.80 -2.10 17.21
CA HIS A 39 -22.81 -2.94 16.58
C HIS A 39 -22.72 -2.78 15.05
N PRO A 40 -21.72 -3.40 14.39
CA PRO A 40 -21.57 -3.30 12.95
C PRO A 40 -22.75 -3.93 12.23
N ASP A 41 -23.04 -3.44 11.02
CA ASP A 41 -24.07 -4.03 10.17
C ASP A 41 -23.72 -5.50 9.86
N ALA A 42 -24.68 -6.40 10.05
CA ALA A 42 -24.48 -7.83 9.81
C ALA A 42 -24.09 -8.15 8.36
N SER A 43 -24.49 -7.31 7.41
CA SER A 43 -24.12 -7.43 5.98
C SER A 43 -22.62 -7.27 5.72
N TRP A 44 -21.88 -6.64 6.64
CA TRP A 44 -20.42 -6.50 6.55
C TRP A 44 -19.66 -7.79 6.87
N LYS A 45 -20.36 -8.81 7.41
CA LYS A 45 -19.80 -10.13 7.74
C LYS A 45 -18.52 -10.05 8.60
N LEU A 46 -18.50 -9.13 9.55
CA LEU A 46 -17.38 -8.96 10.48
C LEU A 46 -17.43 -10.06 11.56
N GLU A 47 -16.36 -10.84 11.68
CA GLU A 47 -16.17 -11.83 12.75
C GLU A 47 -15.33 -11.22 13.86
N TYR A 48 -15.93 -10.96 15.03
CA TYR A 48 -15.22 -10.36 16.15
C TYR A 48 -14.06 -11.24 16.63
N LEU A 49 -12.90 -10.62 16.83
CA LEU A 49 -11.76 -11.28 17.47
C LEU A 49 -11.76 -10.94 18.96
N PRO A 50 -12.03 -11.93 19.83
CA PRO A 50 -12.03 -11.68 21.27
C PRO A 50 -10.66 -11.18 21.73
N HIS A 51 -10.68 -10.18 22.62
CA HIS A 51 -9.51 -9.45 23.10
C HIS A 51 -8.27 -10.32 23.31
N ASN A 52 -7.25 -10.13 22.47
CA ASN A 52 -5.86 -10.47 22.73
C ASN A 52 -5.01 -9.20 23.02
N ASN A 53 -5.67 -8.05 23.15
CA ASN A 53 -5.07 -6.72 23.29
C ASN A 53 -5.19 -6.24 24.74
N ALA A 54 -4.20 -5.47 25.19
CA ALA A 54 -4.19 -4.89 26.54
C ALA A 54 -5.22 -3.76 26.75
N ASN A 55 -5.84 -3.23 25.68
CA ASN A 55 -6.80 -2.13 25.76
C ASN A 55 -8.22 -2.62 25.46
N HIS A 56 -9.11 -2.51 26.46
CA HIS A 56 -10.51 -2.93 26.41
C HIS A 56 -11.41 -2.06 25.52
N ASN A 57 -10.91 -0.95 24.99
CA ASN A 57 -11.64 -0.04 24.10
C ASN A 57 -11.32 -0.24 22.62
N VAL A 58 -10.51 -1.25 22.27
CA VAL A 58 -10.14 -1.56 20.89
C VAL A 58 -10.83 -2.85 20.44
N TYR A 59 -11.70 -2.72 19.45
CA TYR A 59 -12.45 -3.83 18.87
C TYR A 59 -11.86 -4.19 17.51
N VAL A 60 -11.47 -5.46 17.34
CA VAL A 60 -10.87 -5.97 16.11
C VAL A 60 -11.77 -7.06 15.55
N TYR A 61 -11.92 -7.07 14.23
CA TYR A 61 -12.75 -8.04 13.51
C TYR A 61 -11.91 -8.67 12.39
N LYS A 62 -12.30 -9.85 11.91
CA LYS A 62 -11.92 -10.34 10.58
C LYS A 62 -13.02 -9.93 9.60
N ASP A 63 -12.65 -9.34 8.48
CA ASP A 63 -13.61 -9.03 7.42
C ASP A 63 -13.80 -10.27 6.53
N LYS A 64 -14.84 -11.06 6.83
CA LYS A 64 -15.13 -12.28 6.07
C LYS A 64 -15.71 -11.98 4.68
N LEU A 65 -16.19 -10.75 4.46
CA LEU A 65 -16.67 -10.32 3.15
C LEU A 65 -15.48 -10.15 2.20
N TYR A 66 -14.45 -9.42 2.63
CA TYR A 66 -13.22 -9.24 1.86
C TYR A 66 -12.38 -10.53 1.75
N ASP A 67 -12.31 -11.36 2.81
CA ASP A 67 -11.72 -12.70 2.70
C ASP A 67 -12.37 -13.48 1.55
N GLY A 68 -13.70 -13.40 1.44
CA GLY A 68 -14.48 -14.03 0.37
C GLY A 68 -14.19 -13.45 -1.01
N LEU A 69 -14.10 -12.13 -1.14
CA LEU A 69 -13.78 -11.44 -2.40
C LEU A 69 -12.44 -11.87 -2.99
N PHE A 70 -11.43 -12.04 -2.14
CA PHE A 70 -10.07 -12.41 -2.53
C PHE A 70 -9.81 -13.93 -2.47
N THR A 71 -10.81 -14.73 -2.07
CA THR A 71 -10.77 -16.21 -2.19
C THR A 71 -11.24 -16.66 -3.58
N ARG A 72 -10.42 -16.38 -4.59
CA ARG A 72 -10.71 -16.65 -6.00
C ARG A 72 -10.06 -17.96 -6.49
N THR A 73 -10.67 -18.58 -7.50
CA THR A 73 -10.20 -19.84 -8.12
C THR A 73 -9.73 -19.69 -9.57
N LEU A 74 -9.98 -18.54 -10.21
CA LEU A 74 -9.60 -18.27 -11.60
C LEU A 74 -9.11 -16.83 -11.81
N GLY A 75 -8.02 -16.64 -12.54
CA GLY A 75 -7.31 -15.36 -12.65
C GLY A 75 -6.45 -15.12 -11.41
N TRP A 76 -6.42 -13.89 -10.89
CA TRP A 76 -5.75 -13.60 -9.62
C TRP A 76 -6.31 -14.47 -8.49
N ASN A 77 -5.46 -15.21 -7.80
CA ASN A 77 -5.86 -16.14 -6.73
C ASN A 77 -4.92 -16.14 -5.50
N GLY A 78 -4.13 -15.08 -5.36
CA GLY A 78 -3.25 -14.81 -4.23
C GLY A 78 -2.09 -13.92 -4.68
N GLY A 79 -1.60 -13.06 -3.81
CA GLY A 79 -0.51 -12.14 -4.16
C GLY A 79 -0.07 -11.30 -2.99
N ASP A 80 0.84 -10.37 -3.27
CA ASP A 80 1.52 -9.49 -2.31
C ASP A 80 1.22 -7.99 -2.58
N GLY A 81 1.65 -7.11 -1.68
CA GLY A 81 1.61 -5.65 -1.81
C GLY A 81 0.27 -5.03 -1.42
N VAL A 82 -0.81 -5.42 -2.10
CA VAL A 82 -2.21 -5.06 -1.85
C VAL A 82 -2.40 -3.62 -1.32
N GLN A 83 -2.15 -2.63 -2.17
CA GLN A 83 -2.35 -1.21 -1.83
C GLN A 83 -3.60 -0.67 -2.52
N THR A 84 -4.25 0.31 -1.91
CA THR A 84 -5.45 0.94 -2.46
C THR A 84 -5.33 2.45 -2.55
N THR A 85 -5.92 3.01 -3.60
CA THR A 85 -6.08 4.46 -3.77
C THR A 85 -7.52 4.74 -4.15
N ALA A 86 -8.19 5.57 -3.37
CA ALA A 86 -9.55 6.02 -3.70
C ALA A 86 -9.51 6.93 -4.94
N LEU A 87 -10.43 6.71 -5.88
CA LEU A 87 -10.53 7.50 -7.11
C LEU A 87 -11.71 8.48 -7.03
N PRO A 88 -11.66 9.64 -7.73
CA PRO A 88 -12.68 10.68 -7.63
C PRO A 88 -14.07 10.26 -8.14
N ASP A 89 -14.15 9.20 -8.94
CA ASP A 89 -15.39 8.67 -9.50
C ASP A 89 -16.05 7.59 -8.62
N GLY A 90 -15.57 7.40 -7.39
CA GLY A 90 -16.08 6.43 -6.42
C GLY A 90 -15.53 5.02 -6.60
N ASN A 91 -14.67 4.79 -7.60
CA ASN A 91 -13.93 3.54 -7.72
C ASN A 91 -12.74 3.50 -6.74
N VAL A 92 -12.17 2.31 -6.54
CA VAL A 92 -10.92 2.11 -5.80
C VAL A 92 -9.91 1.45 -6.72
N PHE A 93 -8.74 2.08 -6.91
CA PHE A 93 -7.60 1.46 -7.57
C PHE A 93 -6.90 0.51 -6.59
N TRP A 94 -6.49 -0.65 -7.10
CA TRP A 94 -5.72 -1.63 -6.36
C TRP A 94 -4.45 -1.98 -7.14
N SER A 95 -3.30 -1.93 -6.48
CA SER A 95 -2.04 -2.46 -6.98
C SER A 95 -1.63 -3.70 -6.18
N PHE A 96 -1.02 -4.64 -6.89
CA PHE A 96 -0.47 -5.86 -6.32
C PHE A 96 0.97 -6.00 -6.80
N ASN A 97 1.81 -6.57 -5.95
CA ASN A 97 3.15 -7.03 -6.30
C ASN A 97 3.03 -8.44 -6.91
N ASP A 98 4.08 -9.24 -6.71
CA ASP A 98 4.18 -10.66 -6.98
C ASP A 98 2.86 -11.41 -6.69
N SER A 99 2.19 -11.88 -7.74
CA SER A 99 0.82 -12.41 -7.66
C SER A 99 0.62 -13.65 -8.53
N PHE A 100 -0.13 -14.62 -8.03
CA PHE A 100 -0.54 -15.81 -8.78
C PHE A 100 -1.74 -15.53 -9.69
N TYR A 101 -1.56 -15.79 -10.99
CA TYR A 101 -2.61 -15.72 -11.99
C TYR A 101 -2.78 -17.06 -12.71
N GLY A 102 -3.98 -17.61 -12.66
CA GLY A 102 -4.32 -18.88 -13.30
C GLY A 102 -5.44 -19.61 -12.59
N LYS A 103 -5.32 -20.93 -12.44
CA LYS A 103 -6.32 -21.78 -11.76
C LYS A 103 -5.85 -22.23 -10.38
N ALA A 104 -6.74 -22.12 -9.40
CA ALA A 104 -6.61 -22.74 -8.08
C ALA A 104 -7.77 -23.72 -7.83
N THR A 105 -7.51 -24.81 -7.10
CA THR A 105 -8.55 -25.77 -6.73
C THR A 105 -9.60 -25.14 -5.81
N ASN A 106 -10.86 -25.53 -5.99
CA ASN A 106 -11.98 -25.10 -5.15
C ASN A 106 -12.10 -25.99 -3.90
N ASN A 107 -11.01 -26.09 -3.13
CA ASN A 107 -10.94 -26.83 -1.87
C ASN A 107 -10.03 -26.07 -0.89
N PRO A 108 -10.01 -26.44 0.40
CA PRO A 108 -9.20 -25.73 1.40
C PRO A 108 -7.69 -25.69 1.09
N THR A 109 -7.17 -26.66 0.34
CA THR A 109 -5.74 -26.70 -0.01
C THR A 109 -5.35 -25.73 -1.12
N ARG A 110 -6.32 -25.23 -1.91
CA ARG A 110 -6.15 -24.19 -2.95
C ARG A 110 -4.90 -24.39 -3.81
N ILE A 111 -4.70 -25.62 -4.29
CA ILE A 111 -3.55 -26.01 -5.11
C ILE A 111 -3.56 -25.20 -6.41
N ARG A 112 -2.43 -24.51 -6.68
CA ARG A 112 -2.22 -23.70 -7.88
C ARG A 112 -1.66 -24.58 -9.00
N GLN A 113 -2.57 -25.26 -9.70
CA GLN A 113 -2.23 -26.27 -10.70
C GLN A 113 -1.51 -25.68 -11.91
N SER A 114 -1.98 -24.52 -12.38
CA SER A 114 -1.39 -23.81 -13.51
C SER A 114 -1.57 -22.31 -13.26
N CYS A 115 -0.54 -21.70 -12.69
CA CYS A 115 -0.45 -20.25 -12.51
C CYS A 115 0.92 -19.77 -13.00
N ASN A 116 0.98 -18.54 -13.48
CA ASN A 116 2.23 -17.78 -13.55
C ASN A 116 2.26 -16.71 -12.44
N PHE A 117 3.35 -15.95 -12.38
CA PHE A 117 3.67 -15.10 -11.23
C PHE A 117 4.15 -13.70 -11.66
N PRO A 118 3.30 -12.87 -12.30
CA PRO A 118 3.64 -11.48 -12.64
C PRO A 118 4.10 -10.68 -11.41
N ARG A 119 5.05 -9.76 -11.64
CA ARG A 119 5.71 -8.96 -10.58
C ARG A 119 4.88 -7.83 -10.03
N ASN A 120 3.93 -7.40 -10.84
CA ASN A 120 2.89 -6.49 -10.41
C ASN A 120 1.69 -6.63 -11.32
N THR A 121 0.50 -6.34 -10.77
CA THR A 121 -0.75 -6.22 -11.51
C THR A 121 -1.65 -5.17 -10.88
N ILE A 122 -2.66 -4.72 -11.61
CA ILE A 122 -3.63 -3.73 -11.12
C ILE A 122 -5.07 -4.21 -11.30
N MET A 123 -5.96 -3.68 -10.46
CA MET A 123 -7.40 -3.94 -10.47
C MET A 123 -8.13 -2.66 -10.08
N VAL A 124 -9.36 -2.51 -10.55
CA VAL A 124 -10.26 -1.46 -10.05
C VAL A 124 -11.51 -2.08 -9.47
N GLN A 125 -11.83 -1.70 -8.23
CA GLN A 125 -13.06 -2.10 -7.55
C GLN A 125 -14.11 -1.01 -7.80
N THR A 126 -15.19 -1.37 -8.47
CA THR A 126 -16.30 -0.44 -8.72
C THR A 126 -17.20 -0.33 -7.50
N PRO A 127 -17.88 0.81 -7.31
CA PRO A 127 -18.80 0.96 -6.19
C PRO A 127 -19.96 -0.04 -6.26
N GLY A 128 -20.53 -0.35 -5.10
CA GLY A 128 -21.80 -1.05 -4.95
C GLY A 128 -22.99 -0.11 -5.18
N ASP A 129 -24.18 -0.65 -4.97
CA ASP A 129 -25.44 0.09 -5.13
C ASP A 129 -25.60 1.21 -4.08
N ASP A 130 -24.82 1.15 -3.00
CA ASP A 130 -24.75 2.10 -1.88
C ASP A 130 -23.66 3.18 -2.05
N GLY A 131 -22.91 3.16 -3.17
CA GLY A 131 -21.80 4.07 -3.41
C GLY A 131 -20.53 3.77 -2.61
N LEU A 132 -20.52 2.72 -1.79
CA LEU A 132 -19.33 2.22 -1.11
C LEU A 132 -18.56 1.24 -2.01
N PRO A 133 -17.30 0.89 -1.70
CA PRO A 133 -16.56 -0.11 -2.45
C PRO A 133 -17.35 -1.41 -2.61
N GLY A 134 -17.57 -1.84 -3.86
CA GLY A 134 -18.52 -2.89 -4.17
C GLY A 134 -18.09 -4.26 -3.65
N THR A 135 -19.04 -4.99 -3.07
CA THR A 135 -18.78 -6.20 -2.27
C THR A 135 -19.08 -7.51 -3.03
N LYS A 136 -19.27 -7.43 -4.35
CA LYS A 136 -19.46 -8.60 -5.23
C LYS A 136 -18.21 -8.81 -6.09
N THR A 137 -17.94 -10.06 -6.48
CA THR A 137 -16.80 -10.38 -7.36
C THR A 137 -16.89 -9.68 -8.73
N THR A 138 -18.10 -9.33 -9.18
CA THR A 138 -18.34 -8.54 -10.39
C THR A 138 -17.87 -7.09 -10.26
N ASN A 139 -17.68 -6.56 -9.05
CA ASN A 139 -17.10 -5.24 -8.81
C ASN A 139 -15.58 -5.23 -9.00
N LEU A 140 -14.91 -6.38 -8.89
CA LEU A 140 -13.45 -6.48 -9.05
C LEU A 140 -13.08 -6.60 -10.52
N LYS A 141 -12.70 -5.49 -11.15
CA LYS A 141 -12.30 -5.43 -12.56
C LYS A 141 -10.78 -5.58 -12.68
N TRP A 142 -10.34 -6.81 -12.88
CA TRP A 142 -8.94 -7.14 -13.10
C TRP A 142 -8.47 -6.61 -14.46
N LEU A 143 -7.63 -5.58 -14.45
CA LEU A 143 -7.05 -4.97 -15.65
C LEU A 143 -5.74 -5.70 -16.03
N ALA A 144 -5.76 -7.02 -15.95
CA ALA A 144 -4.60 -7.85 -16.20
C ALA A 144 -4.39 -8.07 -17.71
N ASP A 145 -3.13 -8.01 -18.15
CA ASP A 145 -2.73 -8.39 -19.49
C ASP A 145 -2.66 -9.92 -19.60
N PHE A 146 -3.80 -10.54 -19.92
CA PHE A 146 -3.91 -11.99 -19.98
C PHE A 146 -3.15 -12.60 -21.16
N VAL A 147 -2.48 -13.73 -20.92
CA VAL A 147 -1.87 -14.53 -21.98
C VAL A 147 -2.94 -15.09 -22.92
N GLN A 148 -3.95 -15.78 -22.36
CA GLN A 148 -5.16 -16.17 -23.06
C GLN A 148 -6.30 -16.49 -22.07
N ARG A 149 -7.55 -16.41 -22.55
CA ARG A 149 -8.77 -16.68 -21.76
C ARG A 149 -9.78 -17.60 -22.45
N THR A 150 -9.42 -18.20 -23.58
CA THR A 150 -10.37 -18.89 -24.47
C THR A 150 -10.26 -20.40 -24.41
N ASN A 151 -9.06 -20.95 -24.31
CA ASN A 151 -8.85 -22.40 -24.24
C ASN A 151 -8.53 -22.84 -22.81
N SER A 152 -9.53 -23.34 -22.09
CA SER A 152 -9.39 -23.77 -20.69
C SER A 152 -8.42 -24.93 -20.49
N SER A 153 -8.11 -25.69 -21.52
CA SER A 153 -7.16 -26.81 -21.48
C SER A 153 -5.79 -26.45 -22.07
N GLY A 154 -5.67 -25.26 -22.68
CA GLY A 154 -4.44 -24.77 -23.25
C GLY A 154 -3.50 -24.17 -22.20
N SER A 155 -2.20 -24.13 -22.52
CA SER A 155 -1.22 -23.40 -21.72
C SER A 155 -1.58 -21.92 -21.60
N GLY A 156 -1.17 -21.28 -20.50
CA GLY A 156 -1.41 -19.86 -20.30
C GLY A 156 -2.85 -19.46 -19.95
N TYR A 157 -3.76 -20.41 -19.69
CA TYR A 157 -5.16 -20.07 -19.39
C TYR A 157 -5.26 -19.25 -18.11
N TYR A 158 -5.70 -18.00 -18.25
CA TYR A 158 -5.77 -17.00 -17.17
C TYR A 158 -4.43 -16.65 -16.51
N HIS A 159 -3.31 -16.98 -17.14
CA HIS A 159 -2.01 -16.40 -16.80
C HIS A 159 -2.01 -14.92 -17.19
N ALA A 160 -1.27 -14.10 -16.46
CA ALA A 160 -1.17 -12.66 -16.71
C ALA A 160 0.29 -12.22 -16.83
N ARG A 161 0.55 -11.27 -17.71
CA ARG A 161 1.87 -10.62 -17.84
C ARG A 161 2.01 -9.55 -16.76
N THR A 162 3.24 -9.21 -16.40
CA THR A 162 3.55 -8.09 -15.51
C THR A 162 2.99 -6.80 -16.11
N HIS A 163 2.24 -6.02 -15.32
CA HIS A 163 1.58 -4.79 -15.77
C HIS A 163 2.59 -3.71 -16.16
N LEU A 164 3.56 -3.41 -15.29
CA LEU A 164 4.66 -2.50 -15.54
C LEU A 164 6.00 -3.22 -15.42
N ARG A 165 6.73 -3.31 -16.53
CA ARG A 165 8.05 -3.95 -16.59
C ARG A 165 9.17 -2.97 -16.29
N HIS A 166 10.21 -3.46 -15.63
CA HIS A 166 11.46 -2.71 -15.47
C HIS A 166 12.23 -2.67 -16.80
N PRO A 167 12.80 -1.51 -17.24
CA PRO A 167 13.52 -1.43 -18.51
C PRO A 167 14.73 -2.37 -18.61
N LYS A 168 15.34 -2.70 -17.46
CA LYS A 168 16.44 -3.67 -17.34
C LYS A 168 15.96 -5.14 -17.21
N GLY A 169 14.67 -5.43 -17.40
CA GLY A 169 14.12 -6.78 -17.33
C GLY A 169 14.78 -7.71 -18.35
N GLU A 170 15.08 -8.95 -17.96
CA GLU A 170 15.92 -9.84 -18.77
C GLU A 170 15.19 -10.58 -19.90
N LYS A 171 13.85 -10.57 -19.90
CA LYS A 171 13.05 -11.30 -20.90
C LYS A 171 12.84 -10.49 -22.17
N THR A 172 12.93 -11.17 -23.31
CA THR A 172 12.57 -10.58 -24.61
C THR A 172 11.05 -10.39 -24.73
N ASP A 173 10.61 -9.49 -25.60
CA ASP A 173 9.18 -9.27 -25.84
C ASP A 173 8.44 -10.52 -26.31
N ALA A 174 9.11 -11.42 -27.05
CA ALA A 174 8.54 -12.69 -27.47
C ALA A 174 8.27 -13.61 -26.28
N GLN A 175 9.21 -13.69 -25.33
CA GLN A 175 9.06 -14.48 -24.10
C GLN A 175 7.94 -13.91 -23.21
N ILE A 176 7.89 -12.59 -23.06
CA ILE A 176 6.82 -11.91 -22.33
C ILE A 176 5.45 -12.14 -22.98
N ARG A 177 5.35 -12.02 -24.31
CA ARG A 177 4.12 -12.37 -25.04
C ARG A 177 3.68 -13.81 -24.77
N ASN A 178 4.62 -14.73 -24.57
CA ASN A 178 4.33 -16.13 -24.22
C ASN A 178 4.08 -16.37 -22.71
N GLY A 179 4.09 -15.33 -21.89
CA GLY A 179 3.76 -15.40 -20.46
C GLY A 179 4.95 -15.65 -19.54
N GLU A 180 6.19 -15.62 -20.05
CA GLU A 180 7.37 -15.57 -19.19
C GLU A 180 7.40 -14.26 -18.41
N ILE A 181 8.00 -14.28 -17.22
CA ILE A 181 8.05 -13.15 -16.29
C ILE A 181 9.51 -12.82 -15.97
N ASP A 182 9.87 -11.54 -15.94
CA ASP A 182 11.18 -11.06 -15.50
C ASP A 182 11.46 -11.49 -14.04
N GLN A 183 12.67 -11.94 -13.74
CA GLN A 183 13.09 -12.46 -12.43
C GLN A 183 14.11 -11.57 -11.73
N THR A 184 14.88 -10.81 -12.51
CA THR A 184 16.06 -10.10 -12.01
C THR A 184 15.76 -8.64 -11.71
N TYR A 185 15.15 -7.92 -12.64
CA TYR A 185 14.73 -6.53 -12.43
C TYR A 185 13.22 -6.43 -12.54
N LEU A 186 12.59 -5.82 -11.55
CA LEU A 186 11.14 -5.73 -11.43
C LEU A 186 10.71 -4.44 -10.77
N TYR A 187 9.40 -4.18 -10.81
CA TYR A 187 8.77 -3.10 -10.06
C TYR A 187 7.77 -3.67 -9.06
N TRP A 188 7.81 -3.15 -7.83
CA TRP A 188 6.77 -3.32 -6.82
C TRP A 188 6.07 -1.99 -6.57
N ALA A 189 4.81 -2.07 -6.15
CA ALA A 189 3.97 -0.90 -5.97
C ALA A 189 4.44 -0.09 -4.75
N GLY A 190 4.65 1.20 -4.97
CA GLY A 190 4.47 2.22 -3.95
C GLY A 190 3.05 2.75 -4.00
N ASP A 191 2.78 3.73 -3.15
CA ASP A 191 1.45 4.32 -3.05
C ASP A 191 1.23 5.39 -4.15
N GLY A 192 -0.01 5.84 -4.31
CA GLY A 192 -0.43 6.73 -5.38
C GLY A 192 -1.40 7.82 -4.93
N THR A 193 -1.45 8.90 -5.71
CA THR A 193 -2.28 10.08 -5.47
C THR A 193 -2.97 10.53 -6.75
N VAL A 194 -4.05 11.30 -6.64
CA VAL A 194 -4.78 11.84 -7.78
C VAL A 194 -4.57 13.35 -7.88
N VAL A 195 -4.00 13.79 -8.99
CA VAL A 195 -3.70 15.19 -9.27
C VAL A 195 -4.19 15.51 -10.68
N ASP A 196 -4.92 16.62 -10.85
CA ASP A 196 -5.47 17.07 -12.14
C ASP A 196 -6.25 16.00 -12.91
N GLY A 197 -7.01 15.17 -12.20
CA GLY A 197 -7.81 14.09 -12.79
C GLY A 197 -6.99 12.90 -13.31
N GLN A 198 -5.71 12.81 -12.96
CA GLN A 198 -4.83 11.70 -13.30
C GLN A 198 -4.34 11.01 -12.03
N LEU A 199 -4.24 9.68 -12.08
CA LEU A 199 -3.64 8.90 -11.00
C LEU A 199 -2.13 8.82 -11.23
N GLN A 200 -1.35 9.30 -10.25
CA GLN A 200 0.09 9.19 -10.21
C GLN A 200 0.49 8.09 -9.22
N VAL A 201 1.26 7.10 -9.66
CA VAL A 201 1.66 5.94 -8.83
C VAL A 201 3.17 5.76 -8.87
N LEU A 202 3.77 5.63 -7.69
CA LEU A 202 5.18 5.29 -7.56
C LEU A 202 5.39 3.78 -7.72
N TRP A 203 6.44 3.40 -8.44
CA TRP A 203 6.84 2.01 -8.63
C TRP A 203 8.30 1.86 -8.19
N ALA A 204 8.52 1.10 -7.12
CA ALA A 204 9.84 0.82 -6.56
C ALA A 204 10.56 -0.22 -7.42
N GLY A 205 11.68 0.17 -8.02
CA GLY A 205 12.56 -0.73 -8.75
C GLY A 205 13.28 -1.65 -7.79
N VAL A 206 13.28 -2.93 -8.13
CA VAL A 206 13.88 -3.97 -7.30
C VAL A 206 14.81 -4.79 -8.16
N TYR A 207 16.03 -4.96 -7.67
CA TYR A 207 17.01 -5.89 -8.19
C TYR A 207 17.06 -7.16 -7.33
N ASN A 208 16.88 -8.29 -7.98
CA ASN A 208 16.81 -9.61 -7.38
C ASN A 208 17.90 -10.50 -7.97
N GLY A 209 19.15 -10.25 -7.55
CA GLY A 209 20.34 -10.96 -7.99
C GLY A 209 20.66 -12.21 -7.16
N THR A 210 21.71 -12.94 -7.54
CA THR A 210 22.08 -14.22 -6.91
C THR A 210 22.67 -14.10 -5.51
N GLU A 211 23.31 -12.97 -5.19
CA GLU A 211 24.02 -12.78 -3.91
C GLU A 211 23.19 -11.98 -2.90
N ASN A 212 22.30 -11.12 -3.38
CA ASN A 212 21.41 -10.31 -2.56
C ASN A 212 20.06 -10.20 -3.26
N LEU A 213 19.01 -10.63 -2.57
CA LEU A 213 17.65 -10.60 -3.06
C LEU A 213 16.99 -9.27 -2.67
N MET A 214 16.07 -8.81 -3.52
CA MET A 214 15.19 -7.68 -3.24
C MET A 214 15.89 -6.36 -2.86
N GLN A 215 17.02 -6.05 -3.52
CA GLN A 215 17.70 -4.77 -3.34
C GLN A 215 16.91 -3.64 -4.01
N SER A 216 16.84 -2.47 -3.36
CA SER A 216 16.29 -1.28 -4.02
C SER A 216 17.19 -0.84 -5.19
N ASP A 217 16.59 -0.56 -6.34
CA ASP A 217 17.26 0.00 -7.54
C ASP A 217 16.85 1.47 -7.71
N ASN A 218 15.93 1.73 -8.65
CA ASN A 218 15.41 3.05 -9.01
C ASN A 218 13.98 3.24 -8.48
N ARG A 219 13.36 4.38 -8.78
CA ARG A 219 11.92 4.59 -8.65
C ARG A 219 11.36 5.16 -9.93
N ALA A 220 10.26 4.58 -10.38
CA ALA A 220 9.50 5.07 -11.51
C ALA A 220 8.23 5.80 -11.06
N LEU A 221 7.80 6.77 -11.86
CA LEU A 221 6.51 7.45 -11.69
C LEU A 221 5.63 7.15 -12.90
N ALA A 222 4.52 6.46 -12.66
CA ALA A 222 3.55 6.09 -13.68
C ALA A 222 2.31 6.99 -13.57
N ILE A 223 1.87 7.53 -14.71
CA ILE A 223 0.68 8.38 -14.81
C ILE A 223 -0.42 7.62 -15.54
N TYR A 224 -1.60 7.53 -14.94
CA TYR A 224 -2.76 6.82 -15.48
C TYR A 224 -3.92 7.78 -15.75
N SER A 225 -4.62 7.55 -16.85
CA SER A 225 -5.86 8.24 -17.15
C SER A 225 -6.99 7.74 -16.27
N LEU A 226 -7.86 8.64 -15.81
CA LEU A 226 -9.14 8.31 -15.17
C LEU A 226 -10.33 8.55 -16.11
N GLU A 227 -10.08 8.76 -17.41
CA GLU A 227 -11.13 8.99 -18.39
C GLU A 227 -11.89 7.71 -18.75
N GLY A 228 -13.22 7.77 -18.69
CA GLY A 228 -14.10 6.69 -19.14
C GLY A 228 -14.64 5.86 -17.98
N LYS A 229 -14.69 4.53 -18.15
CA LYS A 229 -15.20 3.60 -17.13
C LYS A 229 -14.32 2.35 -17.08
N PRO A 230 -14.21 1.67 -15.93
CA PRO A 230 -13.52 0.40 -15.81
C PRO A 230 -13.82 -0.58 -16.95
N GLY A 231 -12.77 -0.99 -17.67
CA GLY A 231 -12.85 -1.88 -18.83
C GLY A 231 -12.91 -1.18 -20.20
N SER A 232 -13.01 0.15 -20.26
CA SER A 232 -12.78 0.91 -21.50
C SER A 232 -11.29 0.95 -21.84
N SER A 233 -10.95 1.28 -23.09
CA SER A 233 -9.57 1.45 -23.55
C SER A 233 -8.85 2.69 -22.99
N THR A 234 -9.60 3.56 -22.31
CA THR A 234 -9.11 4.85 -21.78
C THR A 234 -8.91 4.82 -20.27
N TYR A 235 -9.74 4.06 -19.54
CA TYR A 235 -9.76 4.08 -18.08
C TYR A 235 -8.61 3.28 -17.49
N LEU A 236 -7.83 3.90 -16.60
CA LEU A 236 -6.56 3.39 -16.09
C LEU A 236 -5.57 3.00 -17.20
N LYS A 237 -5.66 3.66 -18.36
CA LYS A 237 -4.64 3.58 -19.40
C LYS A 237 -3.38 4.26 -18.89
N LEU A 238 -2.25 3.56 -19.00
CA LEU A 238 -0.93 4.13 -18.75
C LEU A 238 -0.63 5.23 -19.79
N LEU A 239 -0.55 6.48 -19.33
CA LEU A 239 -0.29 7.65 -20.16
C LEU A 239 1.21 7.87 -20.37
N SER A 240 1.98 7.76 -19.29
CA SER A 240 3.43 7.90 -19.31
C SER A 240 4.06 7.16 -18.13
N VAL A 241 5.32 6.77 -18.29
CA VAL A 241 6.17 6.31 -17.19
C VAL A 241 7.50 7.01 -17.30
N ASP A 242 7.88 7.72 -16.24
CA ASP A 242 9.27 8.10 -16.04
C ASP A 242 9.95 6.97 -15.26
N HIS A 243 10.70 6.13 -15.96
CA HIS A 243 11.41 5.01 -15.35
C HIS A 243 12.62 5.45 -14.50
N ASN A 244 13.07 6.69 -14.64
CA ASN A 244 14.25 7.22 -13.95
C ASN A 244 13.87 8.40 -13.04
N PHE A 245 12.61 8.46 -12.60
CA PHE A 245 12.12 9.51 -11.71
C PHE A 245 13.03 9.68 -10.48
N PHE A 246 13.54 8.56 -9.94
CA PHE A 246 14.83 8.54 -9.25
C PHE A 246 15.70 7.44 -9.82
N GLU A 247 16.89 7.77 -10.35
CA GLU A 247 17.83 6.79 -10.89
C GLU A 247 18.33 5.79 -9.83
N LYS A 248 18.39 6.21 -8.57
CA LYS A 248 18.73 5.38 -7.42
C LYS A 248 17.92 5.80 -6.21
N ASP A 249 17.24 4.84 -5.59
CA ASP A 249 16.32 5.10 -4.48
C ASP A 249 16.59 4.15 -3.30
N PRO A 250 17.70 4.32 -2.58
CA PRO A 250 18.10 3.35 -1.56
C PRO A 250 17.15 3.28 -0.36
N ILE A 251 16.26 4.28 -0.17
CA ILE A 251 15.39 4.37 1.02
C ILE A 251 13.93 4.04 0.70
N GLY A 252 13.41 4.39 -0.49
CA GLY A 252 12.04 4.05 -0.85
C GLY A 252 10.97 5.04 -0.38
N TYR A 253 11.27 6.33 -0.26
CA TYR A 253 10.28 7.37 0.10
C TYR A 253 9.00 7.32 -0.75
N GLY A 254 7.83 7.18 -0.14
CA GLY A 254 6.57 7.05 -0.88
C GLY A 254 6.14 5.60 -1.13
N GLN A 255 6.69 4.67 -0.34
CA GLN A 255 6.03 3.37 -0.11
C GLN A 255 4.61 3.55 0.41
N THR A 256 4.38 4.61 1.20
CA THR A 256 3.07 5.07 1.66
C THR A 256 3.05 6.60 1.59
N LEU A 257 1.87 7.18 1.38
CA LEU A 257 1.67 8.62 1.23
C LEU A 257 0.66 9.19 2.25
N TRP A 258 0.76 10.50 2.46
CA TRP A 258 -0.29 11.30 3.09
C TRP A 258 -0.41 12.65 2.36
N GLU A 259 -1.56 12.93 1.76
CA GLU A 259 -1.90 14.23 1.17
C GLU A 259 -2.39 15.17 2.27
N ASP A 260 -1.60 16.18 2.64
CA ASP A 260 -1.93 17.10 3.73
C ASP A 260 -2.63 18.38 3.25
N GLU A 261 -3.39 19.01 4.15
CA GLU A 261 -4.08 20.27 3.89
C GLU A 261 -3.12 21.46 3.68
N ASP A 262 -1.86 21.31 4.09
CA ASP A 262 -0.80 22.31 3.88
C ASP A 262 -0.28 22.39 2.42
N GLY A 263 -0.78 21.54 1.53
CA GLY A 263 -0.46 21.53 0.11
C GLY A 263 0.67 20.58 -0.28
N HIS A 264 1.23 19.84 0.68
CA HIS A 264 2.25 18.83 0.43
C HIS A 264 1.67 17.42 0.40
N THR A 265 2.33 16.53 -0.36
CA THR A 265 2.17 15.09 -0.20
C THR A 265 3.38 14.55 0.55
N TYR A 266 3.16 14.05 1.75
CA TYR A 266 4.16 13.41 2.59
C TYR A 266 4.42 11.98 2.13
N LEU A 267 5.69 11.61 2.07
CA LEU A 267 6.17 10.35 1.51
C LEU A 267 6.96 9.61 2.58
N TYR A 268 6.45 8.48 3.04
CA TYR A 268 7.10 7.72 4.10
C TYR A 268 7.84 6.50 3.54
N ALA A 269 8.85 6.09 4.29
CA ALA A 269 9.59 4.85 4.09
C ALA A 269 10.07 4.32 5.44
N CYS A 270 10.59 3.09 5.45
CA CYS A 270 11.28 2.53 6.61
C CYS A 270 12.75 2.25 6.26
N ASN A 271 13.67 3.04 6.83
CA ASN A 271 15.10 2.83 6.68
C ASN A 271 15.57 1.70 7.61
N GLN A 272 16.22 0.68 7.04
CA GLN A 272 16.78 -0.44 7.79
C GLN A 272 18.29 -0.30 7.96
N PHE A 273 18.77 -0.30 9.19
CA PHE A 273 20.19 -0.15 9.49
C PHE A 273 20.60 -0.87 10.78
N LYS A 274 21.89 -1.17 10.92
CA LYS A 274 22.46 -1.65 12.20
C LYS A 274 22.61 -0.47 13.15
N LYS A 275 21.84 -0.47 14.23
CA LYS A 275 21.92 0.58 15.26
C LYS A 275 23.17 0.39 16.13
N ASN A 276 23.40 -0.84 16.60
CA ASN A 276 24.68 -1.25 17.17
C ASN A 276 25.33 -2.35 16.29
N PRO A 277 26.66 -2.37 16.15
CA PRO A 277 27.36 -3.41 15.38
C PRO A 277 27.08 -4.84 15.88
N ASP A 278 26.88 -4.98 17.19
CA ASP A 278 26.66 -6.27 17.86
C ASP A 278 25.19 -6.72 17.84
N ASP A 279 24.25 -5.87 17.38
CA ASP A 279 22.85 -6.24 17.29
C ASP A 279 22.68 -7.37 16.28
N ALA A 280 21.97 -8.45 16.65
CA ALA A 280 21.70 -9.56 15.74
C ALA A 280 20.84 -9.12 14.53
N LEU A 281 19.92 -8.19 14.74
CA LEU A 281 18.97 -7.70 13.74
C LEU A 281 19.17 -6.22 13.43
N ASN A 282 18.72 -5.78 12.27
CA ASN A 282 18.64 -4.34 11.97
C ASN A 282 17.55 -3.68 12.82
N THR A 283 17.64 -2.36 12.98
CA THR A 283 16.51 -1.51 13.30
C THR A 283 15.83 -1.07 12.00
N SER A 284 14.51 -0.94 12.01
CA SER A 284 13.72 -0.38 10.91
C SER A 284 13.02 0.87 11.40
N SER A 285 13.44 2.04 10.92
CA SER A 285 12.95 3.34 11.38
C SER A 285 12.14 4.04 10.30
N PRO A 286 10.90 4.46 10.58
CA PRO A 286 10.17 5.39 9.72
C PRO A 286 10.97 6.66 9.48
N VAL A 287 10.96 7.13 8.24
CA VAL A 287 11.54 8.40 7.78
C VAL A 287 10.57 9.05 6.80
N VAL A 288 10.65 10.38 6.64
CA VAL A 288 9.67 11.13 5.85
C VAL A 288 10.33 12.14 4.90
N ALA A 289 9.77 12.23 3.70
CA ALA A 289 9.98 13.29 2.73
C ALA A 289 8.64 13.97 2.43
N ARG A 290 8.65 15.07 1.67
CA ARG A 290 7.44 15.70 1.13
C ARG A 290 7.69 16.23 -0.27
N SER A 291 6.69 16.20 -1.13
CA SER A 291 6.70 16.92 -2.40
C SER A 291 6.31 18.38 -2.16
N GLN A 292 6.88 19.32 -2.92
CA GLN A 292 6.60 20.76 -2.77
C GLN A 292 5.14 21.14 -3.02
N THR A 293 4.42 20.33 -3.78
CA THR A 293 2.97 20.42 -4.02
C THR A 293 2.35 19.02 -3.98
N HIS A 294 1.04 18.88 -4.09
CA HIS A 294 0.41 17.57 -4.25
C HIS A 294 0.85 16.78 -5.50
N ASP A 295 1.35 17.46 -6.54
CA ASP A 295 1.93 16.80 -7.70
C ASP A 295 3.23 16.08 -7.30
N LEU A 296 3.27 14.74 -7.43
CA LEU A 296 4.46 13.97 -7.07
C LEU A 296 5.67 14.35 -7.94
N ARG A 297 5.45 14.95 -9.12
CA ARG A 297 6.51 15.47 -10.01
C ARG A 297 7.19 16.72 -9.46
N SER A 298 6.58 17.42 -8.51
CA SER A 298 7.20 18.58 -7.88
C SER A 298 8.47 18.15 -7.12
N PRO A 299 9.46 19.04 -6.94
CA PRO A 299 10.68 18.70 -6.20
C PRO A 299 10.37 18.15 -4.80
N TRP A 300 11.21 17.23 -4.32
CA TRP A 300 11.05 16.65 -2.98
C TRP A 300 12.00 17.30 -1.98
N GLU A 301 11.53 17.38 -0.75
CA GLU A 301 12.29 17.78 0.43
C GLU A 301 12.32 16.62 1.42
N TYR A 302 13.45 16.41 2.09
CA TYR A 302 13.67 15.30 3.02
C TYR A 302 13.80 15.85 4.43
N TYR A 303 13.07 15.27 5.37
CA TYR A 303 13.11 15.67 6.77
C TYR A 303 14.23 14.92 7.48
N VAL A 304 15.34 15.61 7.73
CA VAL A 304 16.56 15.01 8.25
C VAL A 304 16.99 15.65 9.55
N ALA A 305 17.47 14.84 10.48
CA ALA A 305 18.17 15.33 11.66
C ALA A 305 19.61 15.73 11.29
N ASP A 306 20.15 16.77 11.93
CA ASP A 306 21.57 17.10 11.93
C ASP A 306 22.35 16.23 12.95
N ALA A 307 23.65 16.48 13.12
CA ALA A 307 24.47 15.74 14.08
C ALA A 307 24.09 15.98 15.56
N ASN A 308 23.36 17.06 15.84
CA ASN A 308 22.87 17.41 17.17
C ASN A 308 21.43 16.91 17.41
N GLY A 309 20.81 16.28 16.41
CA GLY A 309 19.43 15.81 16.48
C GLY A 309 18.38 16.86 16.10
N ASN A 310 18.77 18.03 15.60
CA ASN A 310 17.83 19.04 15.14
C ASN A 310 17.34 18.69 13.73
N PHE A 311 16.02 18.61 13.56
CA PHE A 311 15.43 18.31 12.28
C PHE A 311 15.27 19.55 11.40
N HIS A 312 15.45 19.37 10.09
CA HIS A 312 15.21 20.38 9.06
C HIS A 312 14.84 19.70 7.74
N TRP A 313 14.22 20.48 6.85
CA TRP A 313 13.97 20.06 5.47
C TRP A 313 15.18 20.41 4.60
N GLN A 314 15.57 19.49 3.72
CA GLN A 314 16.59 19.74 2.69
C GLN A 314 16.14 19.20 1.33
N SER A 315 16.59 19.82 0.24
CA SER A 315 16.27 19.38 -1.14
C SER A 315 17.19 18.28 -1.66
N THR A 316 18.34 18.07 -1.02
CA THR A 316 19.31 17.05 -1.42
C THR A 316 18.91 15.70 -0.83
N TYR A 317 18.95 14.65 -1.65
CA TYR A 317 18.68 13.29 -1.17
C TYR A 317 19.62 12.93 0.01
N PRO A 318 19.09 12.38 1.12
CA PRO A 318 19.87 12.16 2.33
C PRO A 318 20.94 11.09 2.13
N THR A 319 22.10 11.33 2.74
CA THR A 319 23.15 10.32 2.91
C THR A 319 22.71 9.20 3.87
N THR A 320 23.40 8.06 3.83
CA THR A 320 23.15 6.95 4.78
C THR A 320 23.27 7.40 6.25
N THR A 321 24.24 8.27 6.55
CA THR A 321 24.42 8.78 7.91
C THR A 321 23.24 9.66 8.34
N GLU A 322 22.74 10.52 7.45
CA GLU A 322 21.58 11.38 7.71
C GLU A 322 20.31 10.58 7.95
N VAL A 323 20.00 9.61 7.08
CA VAL A 323 18.77 8.83 7.23
C VAL A 323 18.80 7.95 8.49
N ASN A 324 19.97 7.43 8.90
CA ASN A 324 20.11 6.61 10.12
C ASN A 324 19.79 7.40 11.40
N ARG A 325 20.00 8.72 11.41
CA ARG A 325 19.68 9.60 12.55
C ARG A 325 18.31 10.26 12.47
N SER A 326 17.57 10.08 11.37
CA SER A 326 16.32 10.80 11.08
C SER A 326 15.06 9.98 11.39
N ALA A 327 15.14 9.05 12.34
CA ALA A 327 14.00 8.23 12.74
C ALA A 327 12.88 9.11 13.34
N ILE A 328 11.68 9.03 12.77
CA ILE A 328 10.49 9.77 13.29
C ILE A 328 9.66 8.93 14.28
N SER A 329 10.15 7.75 14.67
CA SER A 329 9.55 6.89 15.67
C SER A 329 10.61 6.34 16.63
N SER A 330 10.21 6.16 17.89
CA SER A 330 11.01 5.45 18.89
C SER A 330 10.92 3.92 18.77
N ARG A 331 10.04 3.40 17.90
CA ARG A 331 9.84 1.96 17.68
C ARG A 331 10.43 1.50 16.36
N SER A 332 10.98 0.29 16.37
CA SER A 332 11.38 -0.42 15.17
C SER A 332 10.14 -1.01 14.48
N VAL A 333 9.79 -0.48 13.31
CA VAL A 333 8.55 -0.81 12.58
C VAL A 333 8.77 -0.86 11.07
N SER A 334 7.87 -1.56 10.37
CA SER A 334 7.76 -1.59 8.91
C SER A 334 6.40 -1.02 8.46
N THR A 335 6.35 -0.54 7.22
CA THR A 335 5.11 -0.07 6.54
C THR A 335 4.31 0.96 7.35
N ALA A 336 4.89 2.15 7.51
CA ALA A 336 4.28 3.27 8.23
C ALA A 336 3.17 3.96 7.41
N TRP A 337 1.92 3.79 7.80
CA TRP A 337 0.77 4.44 7.18
C TRP A 337 0.29 5.60 8.03
N VAL A 338 0.32 6.81 7.48
CA VAL A 338 -0.09 8.03 8.19
C VAL A 338 -1.44 8.53 7.71
N PHE A 339 -2.28 8.96 8.64
CA PHE A 339 -3.54 9.65 8.38
C PHE A 339 -3.84 10.68 9.48
N LYS A 340 -4.67 11.66 9.17
CA LYS A 340 -5.14 12.67 10.13
C LYS A 340 -6.57 12.39 10.57
N GLU A 341 -6.83 12.52 11.87
CA GLU A 341 -8.16 12.58 12.45
C GLU A 341 -8.18 13.71 13.49
N ASP A 342 -9.12 14.64 13.35
CA ASP A 342 -9.14 15.91 14.08
C ASP A 342 -7.79 16.66 13.99
N ASP A 343 -7.23 17.07 15.13
CA ASP A 343 -5.96 17.81 15.23
C ASP A 343 -4.74 16.90 15.44
N TRP A 344 -4.86 15.62 15.11
CA TRP A 344 -3.81 14.62 15.31
C TRP A 344 -3.54 13.82 14.04
N TYR A 345 -2.25 13.59 13.81
CA TYR A 345 -1.77 12.61 12.85
C TYR A 345 -1.54 11.30 13.57
N TYR A 346 -1.97 10.21 12.95
CA TYR A 346 -1.83 8.86 13.44
C TYR A 346 -1.01 8.06 12.43
N MET A 347 -0.03 7.30 12.94
CA MET A 347 0.76 6.37 12.15
C MET A 347 0.47 4.95 12.62
N THR A 348 -0.05 4.11 11.72
CA THR A 348 -0.13 2.65 11.95
C THR A 348 1.04 1.95 11.28
N ALA A 349 1.69 1.01 11.97
CA ALA A 349 2.85 0.31 11.44
C ALA A 349 2.99 -1.09 12.05
N GLN A 350 3.56 -2.03 11.29
CA GLN A 350 3.85 -3.38 11.77
C GLN A 350 5.12 -3.40 12.61
N GLY A 351 5.14 -4.17 13.70
CA GLY A 351 6.37 -4.40 14.45
C GLY A 351 7.44 -5.13 13.63
N TYR A 352 8.67 -4.61 13.63
CA TYR A 352 9.79 -5.23 12.94
C TYR A 352 10.52 -6.24 13.87
N VAL A 353 10.94 -7.43 13.45
CA VAL A 353 10.89 -8.04 12.10
C VAL A 353 9.66 -8.96 11.99
N PHE A 354 8.78 -8.73 11.00
CA PHE A 354 7.56 -9.55 10.73
C PHE A 354 6.71 -9.84 11.98
N GLY A 355 6.66 -8.88 12.90
CA GLY A 355 5.89 -8.98 14.13
C GLY A 355 4.40 -9.09 13.85
N LYS A 356 3.69 -9.78 14.75
CA LYS A 356 2.22 -9.85 14.71
C LYS A 356 1.56 -8.60 15.31
N GLN A 357 2.35 -7.76 15.98
CA GLN A 357 1.89 -6.52 16.58
C GLN A 357 1.71 -5.45 15.50
N LEU A 358 0.58 -4.76 15.57
CA LEU A 358 0.34 -3.51 14.86
C LEU A 358 0.38 -2.37 15.89
N TYR A 359 1.25 -1.41 15.67
CA TYR A 359 1.37 -0.22 16.51
C TYR A 359 0.56 0.92 15.90
N ILE A 360 0.00 1.75 16.77
CA ILE A 360 -0.50 3.08 16.41
C ILE A 360 0.26 4.12 17.23
N MET A 361 0.76 5.16 16.57
CA MET A 361 1.48 6.29 17.14
C MET A 361 0.77 7.56 16.73
N ARG A 362 0.99 8.68 17.44
CA ARG A 362 0.40 9.97 17.06
C ARG A 362 1.39 11.13 17.14
N SER A 363 1.14 12.16 16.34
CA SER A 363 1.94 13.38 16.24
C SER A 363 1.04 14.59 15.98
N ARG A 364 1.55 15.79 16.25
CA ARG A 364 0.91 17.07 15.88
C ARG A 364 1.21 17.52 14.45
N ASN A 365 2.16 16.85 13.80
CA ASN A 365 2.54 17.08 12.42
C ASN A 365 2.58 15.72 11.69
N PRO A 366 2.35 15.72 10.38
CA PRO A 366 2.41 14.50 9.56
C PRO A 366 3.77 13.81 9.61
#